data_AF-A0A7J4PVT6-F1
#
_entry.id   AF-A0A7J4PVT6-F1
#
_cell.length_a   1.000
_cell.length_b   1.000
_cell.length_c   1.000
_cell.angle_alpha   90.00
_cell.angle_beta   90.00
_cell.angle_gamma   90.00
#
_symmetry.space_group_name_H-M   'P 1'
#
loop_
_entity.id
_entity.type
_entity.pdbx_description
1 polymer ?
#
loop_
_entity_poly.entity_id
_entity_poly.type
_entity_poly.pdbx_seq_one_letter_code
_entity_poly.pdbx_strand_id
1 'polypeptide(L)'
;MDRVKGRATTEDFARDSLENLAFSVGRFVQLTGEMPYTIVIFGWVFKEERYRRHAEALGIEQWRLHYYGVNNPEGEALAMAKKGEIKTLADFEASPLGRVGILAQKREQRDPFLRGSGAYRYYQLEKLFPLLRFQ
;
A
#
# COMPACT_ATOMS: atom_id res chain seq x y z
N MET A 1 -15.31 -21.00 9.30
CA MET A 1 -14.73 -19.66 9.57
C MET A 1 -13.55 -19.70 10.53
N ASP A 2 -13.52 -20.59 11.54
CA ASP A 2 -12.48 -20.60 12.60
C ASP A 2 -11.04 -20.72 12.12
N ARG A 3 -10.78 -21.43 11.01
CA ARG A 3 -9.42 -21.59 10.46
C ARG A 3 -8.78 -20.31 9.92
N VAL A 4 -9.58 -19.28 9.60
CA VAL A 4 -9.09 -18.00 9.07
C VAL A 4 -8.87 -17.00 10.19
N LYS A 5 -9.73 -17.00 11.22
CA LYS A 5 -9.72 -16.01 12.31
C LYS A 5 -8.37 -15.89 13.01
N GLY A 6 -7.68 -17.01 13.26
CA GLY A 6 -6.36 -17.01 13.93
C GLY A 6 -5.18 -16.63 13.05
N ARG A 7 -5.39 -16.43 11.74
CA ARG A 7 -4.34 -16.11 10.75
C ARG A 7 -4.66 -14.85 9.94
N ALA A 8 -5.67 -14.09 10.36
CA ALA A 8 -6.08 -12.84 9.76
C ALA A 8 -5.84 -11.70 10.75
N THR A 9 -5.38 -10.56 10.24
CA THR A 9 -5.20 -9.31 10.98
C THR A 9 -5.67 -8.16 10.11
N THR A 10 -6.00 -7.03 10.73
CA THR A 10 -6.22 -5.76 10.03
C THR A 10 -4.97 -4.88 10.12
N GLU A 11 -4.88 -3.95 9.18
CA GLU A 11 -4.00 -2.78 9.17
C GLU A 11 -4.92 -1.58 8.86
N ASP A 12 -5.04 -0.65 9.79
CA ASP A 12 -6.10 0.37 9.78
C ASP A 12 -5.53 1.81 9.72
N PHE A 13 -4.21 1.96 9.52
CA PHE A 13 -3.50 3.24 9.59
C PHE A 13 -2.96 3.74 8.25
N ALA A 14 -2.94 2.91 7.21
CA ALA A 14 -2.53 3.35 5.89
C ALA A 14 -3.39 4.52 5.37
N ARG A 15 -2.72 5.60 4.95
CA ARG A 15 -3.37 6.83 4.47
C ARG A 15 -3.49 6.87 2.96
N ASP A 16 -2.78 5.99 2.25
CA ASP A 16 -2.86 5.83 0.80
C ASP A 16 -2.49 4.41 0.34
N SER A 17 -2.50 4.19 -0.97
CA SER A 17 -2.21 2.90 -1.58
C SER A 17 -0.77 2.40 -1.41
N LEU A 18 0.22 3.28 -1.26
CA LEU A 18 1.60 2.86 -1.00
C LEU A 18 1.68 2.34 0.44
N GLU A 19 1.12 3.10 1.39
CA GLU A 19 1.07 2.70 2.78
C GLU A 19 0.26 1.42 2.99
N ASN A 20 -0.83 1.21 2.25
CA ASN A 20 -1.56 -0.05 2.29
C ASN A 20 -0.64 -1.25 2.05
N LEU A 21 0.22 -1.18 1.03
CA LEU A 21 1.15 -2.27 0.73
C LEU A 21 2.26 -2.35 1.78
N ALA A 22 2.96 -1.24 2.05
CA ALA A 22 4.09 -1.21 2.96
C ALA A 22 3.70 -1.62 4.39
N PHE A 23 2.58 -1.11 4.90
CA PHE A 23 2.12 -1.39 6.26
C PHE A 23 1.55 -2.80 6.38
N SER A 24 0.91 -3.33 5.34
CA SER A 24 0.49 -4.75 5.32
C SER A 24 1.68 -5.68 5.43
N VAL A 25 2.76 -5.42 4.68
CA VAL A 25 4.01 -6.19 4.79
C VAL A 25 4.64 -6.01 6.16
N GLY A 26 4.74 -4.77 6.66
CA GLY A 26 5.28 -4.50 7.99
C GLY A 26 4.49 -5.19 9.10
N ARG A 27 3.17 -5.23 8.99
CA ARG A 27 2.27 -5.92 9.92
C ARG A 27 2.50 -7.43 9.89
N PHE A 28 2.70 -8.01 8.71
CA PHE A 28 3.07 -9.42 8.58
C PHE A 28 4.39 -9.71 9.32
N VAL A 29 5.45 -8.96 9.03
CA VAL A 29 6.77 -9.12 9.68
C VAL A 29 6.68 -8.93 11.19
N GLN A 30 5.88 -7.98 11.67
CA GLN A 30 5.68 -7.76 13.11
C GLN A 30 5.08 -8.99 13.81
N LEU A 31 4.16 -9.69 13.14
CA LEU A 31 3.45 -10.84 13.70
C LEU A 31 4.22 -12.16 13.54
N THR A 32 5.00 -12.31 12.46
CA THR A 32 5.67 -13.57 12.11
C THR A 32 7.18 -13.54 12.35
N GLY A 33 7.80 -12.37 12.39
CA GLY A 33 9.25 -12.20 12.40
C GLY A 33 9.93 -12.37 11.02
N GLU A 34 9.16 -12.67 9.97
CA GLU A 34 9.71 -13.04 8.65
C GLU A 34 9.11 -12.19 7.52
N MET A 35 9.88 -12.01 6.45
CA MET A 35 9.39 -11.37 5.22
C MET A 35 8.43 -12.31 4.46
N PRO A 36 7.34 -11.79 3.88
CA PRO A 36 6.46 -12.62 3.08
C PRO A 36 7.18 -13.14 1.82
N TYR A 37 7.03 -14.44 1.56
CA TYR A 37 7.51 -15.04 0.31
C TYR A 37 6.65 -14.58 -0.88
N THR A 38 5.33 -14.58 -0.70
CA THR A 38 4.35 -14.17 -1.71
C THR A 38 3.39 -13.14 -1.12
N ILE A 39 3.08 -12.11 -1.91
CA ILE A 39 2.11 -11.06 -1.61
C ILE A 39 1.00 -11.15 -2.65
N VAL A 40 -0.24 -11.31 -2.20
CA VAL A 40 -1.41 -11.35 -3.09
C VAL A 40 -2.33 -10.20 -2.75
N ILE A 41 -2.66 -9.39 -3.75
CA ILE A 41 -3.54 -8.22 -3.61
C ILE A 41 -4.82 -8.49 -4.39
N PHE A 42 -5.96 -8.29 -3.74
CA PHE A 42 -7.27 -8.28 -4.38
C PHE A 42 -7.79 -6.85 -4.43
N GLY A 43 -8.18 -6.37 -5.61
CA GLY A 43 -8.66 -4.99 -5.73
C GLY A 43 -9.30 -4.64 -7.06
N TRP A 44 -9.35 -3.34 -7.34
CA TRP A 44 -9.90 -2.79 -8.58
C TRP A 44 -8.88 -2.97 -9.72
N VAL A 45 -9.28 -3.56 -10.84
CA VAL A 45 -8.37 -3.87 -11.97
C VAL A 45 -7.61 -2.62 -12.42
N PHE A 46 -8.30 -1.46 -12.49
CA PHE A 46 -7.66 -0.22 -12.94
C PHE A 46 -6.55 0.30 -12.00
N LYS A 47 -6.39 -0.26 -10.79
CA LYS A 47 -5.33 0.12 -9.83
C LYS A 47 -4.11 -0.78 -9.89
N GLU A 48 -4.13 -1.85 -10.69
CA GLU A 48 -3.09 -2.87 -10.72
C GLU A 48 -1.70 -2.27 -11.00
N GLU A 49 -1.58 -1.46 -12.05
CA GLU A 49 -0.32 -0.82 -12.43
C GLU A 49 0.27 0.00 -11.27
N ARG A 50 -0.56 0.75 -10.55
CA ARG A 50 -0.08 1.54 -9.42
C ARG A 50 0.49 0.66 -8.31
N TYR A 51 -0.12 -0.50 -8.04
CA TYR A 51 0.43 -1.43 -7.04
C TYR A 51 1.74 -2.09 -7.51
N ARG A 52 1.93 -2.31 -8.81
CA ARG A 52 3.22 -2.79 -9.35
C ARG A 52 4.32 -1.74 -9.18
N ARG A 53 4.01 -0.46 -9.44
CA ARG A 53 4.94 0.67 -9.18
C ARG A 53 5.27 0.82 -7.71
N HIS A 54 4.28 0.63 -6.82
CA HIS A 54 4.52 0.62 -5.37
C HIS A 54 5.45 -0.51 -4.95
N ALA A 55 5.24 -1.72 -5.50
CA ALA A 55 6.11 -2.86 -5.26
C ALA A 55 7.55 -2.54 -5.64
N GLU A 56 7.76 -2.04 -6.86
CA GLU A 56 9.06 -1.60 -7.36
C GLU A 56 9.70 -0.55 -6.44
N ALA A 57 8.96 0.49 -6.07
CA ALA A 57 9.45 1.55 -5.19
C ALA A 57 9.82 1.04 -3.78
N LEU A 58 9.17 -0.01 -3.31
CA LEU A 58 9.44 -0.69 -2.03
C LEU A 58 10.55 -1.74 -2.14
N GLY A 59 11.10 -2.00 -3.34
CA GLY A 59 12.07 -3.07 -3.59
C GLY A 59 11.45 -4.47 -3.63
N ILE A 60 10.13 -4.60 -3.67
CA ILE A 60 9.45 -5.89 -3.79
C ILE A 60 9.68 -6.44 -5.19
N GLU A 61 10.34 -7.59 -5.26
CA GLU A 61 10.51 -8.33 -6.50
C GLU A 61 9.17 -8.62 -7.19
N GLN A 62 9.10 -8.38 -8.49
CA GLN A 62 7.85 -8.51 -9.27
C GLN A 62 7.25 -9.92 -9.18
N TRP A 63 8.08 -10.96 -9.10
CA TRP A 63 7.62 -12.35 -8.98
C TRP A 63 6.97 -12.66 -7.62
N ARG A 64 7.20 -11.84 -6.59
CA ARG A 64 6.59 -12.00 -5.26
C ARG A 64 5.19 -11.41 -5.18
N LEU A 65 4.83 -10.46 -6.06
CA LEU A 65 3.56 -9.75 -5.99
C LEU A 65 2.60 -10.20 -7.09
N HIS A 66 1.44 -10.71 -6.69
CA HIS A 66 0.34 -11.04 -7.60
C HIS A 66 -0.86 -10.14 -7.33
N TYR A 67 -1.41 -9.56 -8.38
CA TYR A 67 -2.59 -8.71 -8.31
C TYR A 67 -3.78 -9.41 -9.00
N TYR A 68 -4.90 -9.51 -8.28
CA TYR A 68 -6.15 -10.03 -8.80
C TYR A 68 -7.20 -8.92 -8.78
N GLY A 69 -7.59 -8.47 -9.97
CA GLY A 69 -8.69 -7.54 -10.14
C GLY A 69 -10.03 -8.25 -10.00
N VAL A 70 -10.81 -7.93 -8.98
CA VAL A 70 -12.04 -8.68 -8.61
C VAL A 70 -13.33 -7.88 -8.72
N ASN A 71 -13.26 -6.58 -8.98
CA ASN A 71 -14.44 -5.74 -9.11
C ASN A 71 -14.03 -4.48 -9.87
N ASN A 72 -14.69 -4.11 -10.96
CA ASN A 72 -14.53 -2.80 -11.61
C ASN A 72 -15.88 -2.09 -11.59
N PRO A 73 -15.94 -0.77 -11.37
CA PRO A 73 -17.16 -0.05 -11.65
C PRO A 73 -17.46 -0.17 -13.15
N GLU A 74 -18.72 0.02 -13.52
CA GLU A 74 -19.16 -0.04 -14.91
C GLU A 74 -19.39 1.37 -15.50
N GLY A 75 -19.44 1.44 -16.84
CA GLY A 75 -19.80 2.66 -17.56
C GLY A 75 -18.94 3.88 -17.23
N GLU A 76 -19.60 5.03 -17.07
CA GLU A 76 -18.94 6.33 -16.84
C GLU A 76 -18.13 6.38 -15.53
N ALA A 77 -18.56 5.63 -14.50
CA ALA A 77 -17.83 5.55 -13.25
C ALA A 77 -16.43 4.95 -13.45
N LEU A 78 -16.28 3.96 -14.35
CA LEU A 78 -14.98 3.41 -14.72
C LEU A 78 -14.12 4.42 -15.46
N ALA A 79 -14.70 5.19 -16.38
CA ALA A 79 -13.98 6.21 -17.13
C ALA A 79 -13.44 7.30 -16.20
N MET A 80 -14.26 7.77 -15.26
CA MET A 80 -13.85 8.73 -14.24
C MET A 80 -12.76 8.17 -13.30
N ALA A 81 -12.93 6.92 -12.85
CA ALA A 81 -11.95 6.26 -11.99
C ALA A 81 -10.59 6.13 -12.69
N LYS A 82 -10.57 5.72 -13.97
CA LYS A 82 -9.35 5.66 -14.79
C LYS A 82 -8.68 7.02 -14.96
N LYS A 83 -9.46 8.10 -15.16
CA LYS A 83 -8.91 9.46 -15.26
C LYS A 83 -8.23 9.90 -13.95
N GLY A 84 -8.86 9.63 -12.81
CA GLY A 84 -8.27 9.87 -11.49
C GLY A 84 -7.03 9.02 -11.23
N GLU A 85 -7.03 7.78 -11.72
CA GLU A 85 -5.89 6.86 -11.63
C GLU A 85 -4.67 7.40 -12.36
N ILE A 86 -4.82 7.88 -13.60
CA ILE A 86 -3.72 8.45 -14.39
C ILE A 86 -3.03 9.58 -13.62
N LYS A 87 -3.81 10.49 -13.02
CA LYS A 87 -3.24 11.57 -12.20
C LYS A 87 -2.49 11.01 -10.99
N THR A 88 -3.06 10.02 -10.32
CA THR A 88 -2.42 9.43 -9.13
C THR A 88 -1.14 8.69 -9.48
N LEU A 89 -1.11 7.99 -10.62
CA LEU A 89 0.10 7.37 -11.15
C LEU A 89 1.19 8.41 -11.42
N ALA A 90 0.86 9.52 -12.08
CA ALA A 90 1.80 10.61 -12.31
C ALA A 90 2.32 11.24 -11.00
N ASP A 91 1.44 11.43 -10.01
CA ASP A 91 1.84 11.90 -8.67
C ASP A 91 2.89 10.95 -8.03
N PHE A 92 2.69 9.63 -8.16
CA PHE A 92 3.63 8.62 -7.65
C PHE A 92 4.86 8.41 -8.53
N GLU A 93 4.80 8.67 -9.84
CA GLU A 93 5.99 8.65 -10.69
C GLU A 93 6.95 9.77 -10.30
N ALA A 94 6.41 10.97 -10.00
CA ALA A 94 7.20 12.09 -9.51
C ALA A 94 7.69 11.91 -8.06
N SER A 95 6.96 11.15 -7.24
CA SER A 95 7.37 10.81 -5.87
C SER A 95 7.04 9.34 -5.57
N PRO A 96 7.92 8.38 -5.94
CA PRO A 96 7.64 6.94 -5.80
C PRO A 96 7.25 6.52 -4.39
N LEU A 97 7.83 7.19 -3.39
CA LEU A 97 7.55 6.94 -1.98
C LEU A 97 6.53 7.91 -1.37
N GLY A 98 5.97 8.82 -2.17
CA GLY A 98 5.01 9.84 -1.74
C GLY A 98 5.53 10.77 -0.64
N ARG A 99 6.86 10.96 -0.55
CA ARG A 99 7.51 11.74 0.51
C ARG A 99 7.49 13.24 0.26
N VAL A 100 7.20 13.67 -0.96
CA VAL A 100 7.23 15.08 -1.35
C VAL A 100 5.97 15.47 -2.14
N GLY A 101 5.78 16.78 -2.29
CA GLY A 101 4.72 17.35 -3.11
C GLY A 101 3.31 17.04 -2.61
N ILE A 102 2.39 16.88 -3.55
CA ILE A 102 0.95 16.74 -3.26
C ILE A 102 0.63 15.47 -2.46
N LEU A 103 1.41 14.40 -2.61
CA LEU A 103 1.20 13.14 -1.88
C LEU A 103 1.53 13.30 -0.40
N ALA A 104 2.63 13.98 -0.07
CA ALA A 104 2.98 14.28 1.32
C ALA A 104 1.91 15.15 2.00
N GLN A 105 1.48 16.22 1.32
CA GLN A 105 0.41 17.10 1.82
C GLN A 105 -0.91 16.34 2.06
N LYS A 106 -1.30 15.45 1.12
CA LYS A 106 -2.48 14.59 1.29
C LYS A 106 -2.35 13.68 2.51
N ARG A 107 -1.16 13.13 2.78
CA ARG A 107 -0.92 12.27 3.97
C ARG A 107 -1.05 13.05 5.27
N GLU A 108 -0.49 14.25 5.34
CA GLU A 108 -0.62 15.14 6.51
C GLU A 108 -2.09 15.49 6.77
N GLN A 109 -2.85 15.83 5.73
CA GLN A 109 -4.28 16.14 5.84
C GLN A 109 -5.15 14.96 6.28
N ARG A 110 -4.71 13.72 6.02
CA ARG A 110 -5.43 12.49 6.38
C ARG A 110 -5.14 12.02 7.81
N ASP A 111 -4.14 12.57 8.47
CA ASP A 111 -3.87 12.35 9.90
C ASP A 111 -3.67 13.68 10.66
N PRO A 112 -4.70 14.56 10.67
CA PRO A 112 -4.57 15.92 11.20
C PRO A 112 -4.40 15.96 12.72
N PHE A 113 -4.78 14.88 13.42
CA PHE A 113 -4.68 14.76 14.88
C PHE A 113 -3.55 13.83 15.32
N LEU A 114 -2.70 13.37 14.39
CA LEU A 114 -1.60 12.43 14.67
C LEU A 114 -2.08 11.21 15.47
N ARG A 115 -3.28 10.71 15.12
CA ARG A 115 -3.95 9.57 15.77
C ARG A 115 -3.56 8.23 15.15
N GLY A 116 -2.72 8.24 14.09
CA GLY A 116 -2.00 7.05 13.66
C GLY A 116 -1.33 6.37 14.86
N SER A 117 -1.58 5.08 15.05
CA SER A 117 -1.32 4.38 16.32
C SER A 117 0.03 4.71 16.96
N GLY A 118 0.05 4.75 18.30
CA GLY A 118 1.28 4.88 19.08
C GLY A 118 2.36 3.85 18.74
N ALA A 119 2.00 2.69 18.17
CA ALA A 119 2.93 1.69 17.64
C ALA A 119 3.53 2.07 16.27
N TYR A 120 2.79 2.82 15.43
CA TYR A 120 3.21 3.27 14.11
C TYR A 120 3.72 4.72 14.08
N ARG A 121 3.60 5.47 15.19
CA ARG A 121 4.46 6.66 15.46
C ARG A 121 5.95 6.34 15.33
N TYR A 122 6.34 5.07 15.49
CA TYR A 122 7.70 4.58 15.31
C TYR A 122 7.98 3.98 13.92
N TYR A 123 7.03 4.00 13.00
CA TYR A 123 7.18 3.53 11.62
C TYR A 123 6.77 4.63 10.64
N GLN A 124 7.53 5.73 10.63
CA GLN A 124 7.70 6.44 9.37
C GLN A 124 8.13 5.42 8.33
N LEU A 125 7.70 5.53 7.07
CA LEU A 125 8.16 4.65 5.98
C LEU A 125 9.67 4.39 6.10
N GLU A 126 10.44 5.43 6.43
CA GLU A 126 11.88 5.45 6.69
C GLU A 126 12.41 4.46 7.75
N LYS A 127 11.61 4.11 8.77
CA LYS A 127 11.95 3.09 9.79
C LYS A 127 11.45 1.70 9.42
N LEU A 128 10.48 1.61 8.52
CA LEU A 128 9.95 0.35 7.98
C LEU A 128 10.85 -0.15 6.84
N PHE A 129 11.39 0.74 6.01
CA PHE A 129 12.33 0.44 4.91
C PHE A 129 13.54 -0.43 5.34
N PRO A 130 14.25 -0.15 6.45
CA PRO A 130 15.33 -1.02 6.93
C PRO A 130 14.89 -2.41 7.37
N LEU A 131 13.61 -2.59 7.72
CA LEU A 131 13.03 -3.90 8.06
C LEU A 131 12.54 -4.63 6.81
N LEU A 132 12.14 -3.89 5.77
CA LEU A 132 11.84 -4.43 4.45
C LEU A 132 13.13 -4.83 3.76
N ARG A 133 13.66 -6.00 4.15
CA ARG A 133 14.84 -6.60 3.52
C ARG A 133 14.44 -7.35 2.25
N PHE A 134 13.90 -6.62 1.29
CA PHE A 134 13.85 -7.13 -0.08
C PHE A 134 15.24 -6.90 -0.70
N GLN A 135 16.22 -7.68 -0.22
CA GLN A 135 17.55 -7.84 -0.79
C GLN A 135 17.70 -9.26 -1.30
#